data_AF-A0A355V797-F1
#
_entry.id   AF-A0A355V797-F1
#
_cell.length_a   1.000
_cell.length_b   1.000
_cell.length_c   1.000
_cell.angle_alpha   90.00
_cell.angle_beta   90.00
_cell.angle_gamma   90.00
#
_symmetry.space_group_name_H-M   'P 1'
#
loop_
_entity.id
_entity.type
_entity.pdbx_description
1 polymer ?
#
loop_
_entity_poly.entity_id
_entity_poly.type
_entity_poly.pdbx_seq_one_letter_code
_entity_poly.pdbx_strand_id
1 'polypeptide(L)'
;MFAKLKAGLSLFKQALVGNASINYTEGSIARATFLLSVPMILEMAMESVFAIVDIFFVAGLGADAVATVGLTEAVISLLYAVAIGISMAATALVARRIGEQNKLAAAQAAGQALWIGLFVSSVVGVLGFFYADRILALMGASDNVIATGETYTRIMFSGAFS
;
A
#
# COMPACT_ATOMS: atom_id res chain seq x y z
N MET A 1 -4.69 -34.13 -21.74
CA MET A 1 -4.32 -33.73 -20.36
C MET A 1 -3.00 -32.96 -20.32
N PHE A 2 -1.89 -33.50 -20.82
CA PHE A 2 -0.55 -32.87 -20.82
C PHE A 2 -0.44 -31.53 -21.59
N ALA A 3 -1.18 -31.35 -22.69
CA ALA A 3 -1.17 -30.11 -23.48
C ALA A 3 -1.78 -28.91 -22.72
N LYS A 4 -2.85 -29.13 -21.95
CA LYS A 4 -3.46 -28.10 -21.10
C LYS A 4 -2.52 -27.68 -19.96
N LEU A 5 -1.76 -28.64 -19.41
CA LEU A 5 -0.78 -28.39 -18.37
C LEU A 5 0.40 -27.53 -18.88
N LYS A 6 0.96 -27.86 -20.06
CA LYS A 6 2.01 -27.07 -20.70
C LYS A 6 1.54 -25.66 -21.07
N ALA A 7 0.30 -25.51 -21.52
CA ALA A 7 -0.28 -24.20 -21.82
C ALA A 7 -0.46 -23.33 -20.56
N GLY A 8 -0.87 -23.93 -19.44
CA GLY A 8 -0.95 -23.22 -18.15
C GLY A 8 0.43 -22.78 -17.64
N LEU A 9 1.42 -23.65 -17.72
CA LEU A 9 2.82 -23.34 -17.34
C LEU A 9 3.43 -22.23 -18.21
N SER A 10 3.12 -22.19 -19.51
CA SER A 10 3.63 -21.14 -20.39
C SER A 10 2.98 -19.79 -20.10
N LEU A 11 1.67 -19.76 -19.78
CA LEU A 11 0.97 -18.55 -19.37
C LEU A 11 1.49 -18.00 -18.05
N PHE A 12 1.76 -18.88 -17.07
CA PHE A 12 2.36 -18.47 -15.80
C PHE A 12 3.77 -17.89 -15.99
N LYS A 13 4.60 -18.55 -16.81
CA LYS A 13 5.93 -18.02 -17.17
C LYS A 13 5.85 -16.67 -17.89
N GLN A 14 4.86 -16.48 -18.76
CA GLN A 14 4.60 -15.19 -19.41
C GLN A 14 4.22 -14.10 -18.41
N ALA A 15 3.40 -14.42 -17.42
CA ALA A 15 3.01 -13.47 -16.39
C ALA A 15 4.19 -13.04 -15.51
N LEU A 16 5.12 -13.95 -15.22
CA LEU A 16 6.32 -13.69 -14.42
C LEU A 16 7.41 -12.88 -15.15
N VAL A 17 7.70 -13.22 -16.40
CA VAL A 17 8.80 -12.59 -17.15
C VAL A 17 8.38 -11.22 -17.72
N GLY A 18 7.07 -10.99 -17.88
CA GLY A 18 6.53 -9.83 -18.58
C GLY A 18 6.79 -9.91 -20.08
N ASN A 19 5.90 -9.36 -20.89
CA ASN A 19 6.09 -9.30 -22.34
C ASN A 19 5.52 -7.98 -22.87
N ALA A 20 6.41 -7.07 -23.28
CA ALA A 20 6.07 -5.68 -23.62
C ALA A 20 5.17 -5.53 -24.87
N SER A 21 4.92 -6.61 -25.61
CA SER A 21 4.10 -6.63 -26.82
C SER A 21 2.65 -7.05 -26.60
N ILE A 22 2.23 -7.37 -25.37
CA ILE A 22 0.86 -7.80 -25.09
C ILE A 22 -0.02 -6.58 -24.88
N ASN A 23 -0.93 -6.32 -25.83
CA ASN A 23 -1.98 -5.34 -25.64
C ASN A 23 -3.09 -5.93 -24.75
N TYR A 24 -3.14 -5.54 -23.48
CA TYR A 24 -4.13 -6.02 -22.51
C TYR A 24 -5.57 -5.55 -22.82
N THR A 25 -5.75 -4.63 -23.78
CA THR A 25 -7.07 -4.19 -24.24
C THR A 25 -7.59 -5.00 -25.45
N GLU A 26 -6.79 -5.92 -25.99
CA GLU A 26 -7.15 -6.75 -27.14
C GLU A 26 -7.12 -8.24 -26.77
N GLY A 27 -8.20 -8.97 -27.06
CA GLY A 27 -8.31 -10.41 -26.80
C GLY A 27 -9.20 -10.79 -25.62
N SER A 28 -8.95 -11.93 -24.97
CA SER A 28 -9.83 -12.45 -23.91
C SER A 28 -9.53 -11.84 -22.55
N ILE A 29 -10.58 -11.31 -21.89
CA ILE A 29 -10.52 -10.71 -20.56
C ILE A 29 -9.90 -11.69 -19.56
N ALA A 30 -10.30 -12.97 -19.59
CA ALA A 30 -9.78 -14.00 -18.70
C ALA A 30 -8.25 -14.16 -18.78
N ARG A 31 -7.67 -14.02 -19.98
CA ARG A 31 -6.21 -14.10 -20.16
C ARG A 31 -5.52 -12.85 -19.61
N ALA A 32 -6.08 -11.66 -19.88
CA ALA A 32 -5.54 -10.40 -19.36
C ALA A 32 -5.59 -10.36 -17.82
N THR A 33 -6.72 -10.74 -17.22
CA THR A 33 -6.85 -10.86 -15.75
C THR A 33 -5.82 -11.80 -15.17
N PHE A 34 -5.61 -12.99 -15.75
CA PHE A 34 -4.62 -13.95 -15.25
C PHE A 34 -3.17 -13.43 -15.35
N LEU A 35 -2.83 -12.77 -16.46
CA LEU A 35 -1.48 -12.22 -16.65
C LEU A 35 -1.17 -11.08 -15.66
N LEU A 36 -2.18 -10.30 -15.26
CA LEU A 36 -2.03 -9.21 -14.29
C LEU A 36 -2.14 -9.69 -12.83
N SER A 37 -2.96 -10.71 -12.55
CA SER A 37 -3.17 -11.20 -11.18
C SER A 37 -1.95 -11.93 -10.61
N VAL A 38 -1.19 -12.64 -11.45
CA VAL A 38 0.02 -13.36 -10.99
C VAL A 38 1.08 -12.42 -10.39
N PRO A 39 1.53 -11.34 -11.08
CA PRO A 39 2.49 -10.42 -10.49
C PRO A 39 1.91 -9.69 -9.26
N MET A 40 0.62 -9.33 -9.27
CA MET A 40 -0.04 -8.70 -8.12
C MET A 40 -0.08 -9.61 -6.88
N ILE A 41 -0.37 -10.91 -7.04
CA ILE A 41 -0.34 -11.86 -5.91
C ILE A 41 1.09 -12.03 -5.38
N LEU A 42 2.08 -12.04 -6.28
CA LEU A 42 3.48 -12.14 -5.88
C LEU A 42 3.92 -10.91 -5.08
N GLU A 43 3.52 -9.71 -5.51
CA GLU A 43 3.72 -8.46 -4.78
C GLU A 43 3.15 -8.53 -3.37
N MET A 44 1.87 -8.91 -3.22
CA MET A 44 1.23 -9.06 -1.90
C MET A 44 1.92 -10.11 -1.01
N ALA A 45 2.42 -11.21 -1.61
CA ALA A 45 3.17 -12.22 -0.88
C ALA A 45 4.53 -11.67 -0.40
N MET A 46 5.21 -10.87 -1.23
CA MET A 46 6.47 -10.22 -0.86
C MET A 46 6.26 -9.18 0.25
N GLU A 47 5.20 -8.37 0.19
CA GLU A 47 4.82 -7.45 1.28
C GLU A 47 4.62 -8.20 2.60
N SER A 48 3.91 -9.33 2.56
CA SER A 48 3.67 -10.16 3.76
C SER A 48 4.97 -10.75 4.32
N VAL A 49 5.88 -11.22 3.46
CA VAL A 49 7.21 -11.71 3.88
C VAL A 49 8.03 -10.59 4.48
N PHE A 50 7.99 -9.39 3.89
CA PHE A 50 8.69 -8.22 4.41
C PHE A 50 8.23 -7.86 5.82
N ALA A 51 6.91 -7.86 6.08
CA ALA A 51 6.37 -7.62 7.42
C ALA A 51 6.84 -8.65 8.46
N ILE A 52 6.93 -9.94 8.08
CA ILE A 52 7.45 -10.99 8.97
C ILE A 52 8.93 -10.76 9.28
N VAL A 53 9.72 -10.44 8.25
CA VAL A 53 11.16 -10.20 8.40
C VAL A 53 11.40 -8.97 9.29
N ASP A 54 10.66 -7.89 9.11
CA ASP A 54 10.75 -6.69 9.94
C ASP A 54 10.53 -6.99 11.43
N ILE A 55 9.41 -7.66 11.75
CA ILE A 55 9.10 -8.06 13.12
C ILE A 55 10.16 -9.02 13.68
N PHE A 56 10.70 -9.94 12.87
CA PHE A 56 11.76 -10.84 13.29
C PHE A 56 13.02 -10.09 13.75
N PHE A 57 13.44 -9.05 13.01
CA PHE A 57 14.59 -8.22 13.40
C PHE A 57 14.29 -7.40 14.67
N VAL A 58 13.09 -6.85 14.78
CA VAL A 58 12.67 -6.05 15.94
C VAL A 58 12.52 -6.91 17.20
N ALA A 59 12.12 -8.18 17.07
CA ALA A 59 11.94 -9.10 18.20
C ALA A 59 13.19 -9.31 19.05
N GLY A 60 14.38 -9.17 18.46
CA GLY A 60 15.64 -9.23 19.19
C GLY A 60 15.88 -8.05 20.16
N LEU A 61 15.14 -6.95 20.01
CA LEU A 61 15.28 -5.74 20.83
C LEU A 61 14.44 -5.77 22.12
N GLY A 62 13.57 -6.78 22.27
CA GLY A 62 12.72 -6.98 23.45
C GLY A 62 11.24 -6.76 23.19
N ALA A 63 10.41 -7.15 24.16
CA ALA A 63 8.95 -7.15 24.03
C ALA A 63 8.37 -5.73 23.80
N ASP A 64 8.96 -4.70 24.41
CA ASP A 64 8.50 -3.32 24.28
C ASP A 64 8.73 -2.76 22.87
N ALA A 65 9.81 -3.16 22.20
CA ALA A 65 10.09 -2.78 20.82
C ALA A 65 9.08 -3.43 19.85
N VAL A 66 8.77 -4.72 20.05
CA VAL A 66 7.75 -5.43 19.26
C VAL A 66 6.38 -4.80 19.46
N ALA A 67 6.01 -4.48 20.70
CA ALA A 67 4.77 -3.80 21.02
C ALA A 67 4.70 -2.43 20.35
N THR A 68 5.77 -1.64 20.39
CA THR A 68 5.87 -0.34 19.73
C THR A 68 5.59 -0.45 18.22
N VAL A 69 6.26 -1.37 17.54
CA VAL A 69 6.11 -1.57 16.09
C VAL A 69 4.69 -2.02 15.77
N GLY A 70 4.16 -3.02 16.49
CA GLY A 70 2.81 -3.53 16.26
C GLY A 70 1.72 -2.48 16.47
N LEU A 71 1.81 -1.67 17.53
CA LEU A 71 0.84 -0.61 17.80
C LEU A 71 0.95 0.54 16.79
N THR A 72 2.17 0.89 16.38
CA THR A 72 2.40 1.90 15.33
C THR A 72 1.84 1.43 13.99
N GLU A 73 2.12 0.18 13.60
CA GLU A 73 1.58 -0.44 12.39
C GLU A 73 0.05 -0.51 12.38
N ALA A 74 -0.57 -0.82 13.53
CA ALA A 74 -2.03 -0.82 13.62
C ALA A 74 -2.64 0.54 13.23
N VAL A 75 -2.03 1.64 13.67
CA VAL A 75 -2.47 3.00 13.32
C VAL A 75 -2.19 3.32 11.86
N ILE A 76 -1.00 2.97 11.35
CA ILE A 76 -0.62 3.18 9.95
C ILE A 76 -1.56 2.40 9.02
N SER A 77 -1.97 1.18 9.39
CA SER A 77 -2.91 0.38 8.61
C SER A 77 -4.27 1.06 8.43
N LEU A 78 -4.75 1.78 9.44
CA LEU A 78 -5.98 2.57 9.35
C LEU A 78 -5.82 3.73 8.37
N LEU A 79 -4.65 4.36 8.37
CA LEU A 79 -4.32 5.44 7.44
C LEU A 79 -4.18 4.93 6.01
N TYR A 80 -3.62 3.74 5.81
CA TYR A 80 -3.61 3.06 4.52
C TYR A 80 -5.02 2.78 4.02
N ALA A 81 -5.96 2.35 4.87
CA ALA A 81 -7.34 2.14 4.45
C ALA A 81 -7.98 3.43 3.89
N VAL A 82 -7.73 4.58 4.53
CA VAL A 82 -8.19 5.89 4.04
C VAL A 82 -7.50 6.25 2.72
N ALA A 83 -6.17 6.08 2.63
CA ALA A 83 -5.40 6.38 1.43
C ALA A 83 -5.85 5.54 0.22
N ILE A 84 -6.09 4.24 0.43
CA ILE A 84 -6.64 3.33 -0.58
C ILE A 84 -8.02 3.81 -1.02
N GLY A 85 -8.89 4.21 -0.08
CA GLY A 85 -10.21 4.75 -0.40
C GLY A 85 -10.15 5.99 -1.30
N ILE A 86 -9.27 6.93 -0.99
CA ILE A 86 -9.05 8.14 -1.82
C ILE A 86 -8.50 7.75 -3.19
N SER A 87 -7.53 6.84 -3.25
CA SER A 87 -6.92 6.35 -4.49
C SER A 87 -7.94 5.67 -5.41
N MET A 88 -8.82 4.83 -4.84
CA MET A 88 -9.90 4.18 -5.57
C MET A 88 -10.91 5.20 -6.11
N ALA A 89 -11.32 6.17 -5.29
CA ALA A 89 -12.23 7.23 -5.72
C ALA A 89 -11.64 8.08 -6.85
N ALA A 90 -10.36 8.46 -6.75
CA ALA A 90 -9.64 9.17 -7.79
C ALA A 90 -9.54 8.36 -9.09
N THR A 91 -9.17 7.08 -8.99
CA THR A 91 -9.06 6.17 -10.14
C THR A 91 -10.39 6.01 -10.85
N ALA A 92 -11.49 5.81 -10.10
CA ALA A 92 -12.83 5.70 -10.66
C ALA A 92 -13.27 6.99 -11.36
N LEU A 93 -12.99 8.16 -10.78
CA LEU A 93 -13.31 9.45 -11.38
C LEU A 93 -12.51 9.68 -12.67
N VAL A 94 -11.21 9.41 -12.66
CA VAL A 94 -10.34 9.54 -13.84
C VAL A 94 -10.80 8.57 -14.94
N ALA A 95 -11.03 7.30 -14.61
CA ALA A 95 -11.50 6.30 -15.58
C ALA A 95 -12.83 6.71 -16.23
N ARG A 96 -13.77 7.25 -15.45
CA ARG A 96 -15.04 7.78 -15.97
C ARG A 96 -14.81 8.93 -16.95
N ARG A 97 -13.99 9.93 -16.61
CA ARG A 97 -13.72 11.10 -17.48
C ARG A 97 -12.98 10.70 -18.76
N ILE A 98 -12.08 9.73 -18.68
CA ILE A 98 -11.44 9.13 -19.85
C ILE A 98 -12.48 8.44 -20.74
N GLY A 99 -13.41 7.68 -20.15
CA GLY A 99 -14.52 7.04 -20.87
C GLY A 99 -15.43 8.05 -21.59
N GLU A 100 -15.65 9.22 -21.00
CA GLU A 100 -16.37 10.36 -21.60
C GLU A 100 -15.57 11.09 -22.70
N GLN A 101 -14.37 10.60 -23.07
CA GLN A 101 -13.41 11.25 -23.98
C GLN A 101 -12.96 12.65 -23.53
N ASN A 102 -13.23 13.02 -22.27
CA ASN A 102 -12.89 14.32 -21.71
C ASN A 102 -11.54 14.25 -20.97
N LYS A 103 -10.46 14.19 -21.75
CA LYS A 103 -9.09 14.09 -21.23
C LYS A 103 -8.68 15.27 -20.35
N LEU A 104 -9.20 16.47 -20.62
CA LEU A 104 -8.91 17.66 -19.83
C LEU A 104 -9.51 17.54 -18.42
N ALA A 105 -10.78 17.13 -18.31
CA ALA A 105 -11.41 16.88 -17.01
C ALA A 105 -10.75 15.72 -16.26
N ALA A 106 -10.28 14.68 -16.97
CA ALA A 106 -9.53 13.58 -16.37
C ALA A 106 -8.21 14.07 -15.74
N ALA A 107 -7.45 14.92 -16.45
CA ALA A 107 -6.22 15.51 -15.94
C ALA A 107 -6.46 16.41 -14.72
N GLN A 108 -7.53 17.21 -14.73
CA GLN A 108 -7.93 18.03 -13.59
C GLN A 108 -8.29 17.18 -12.37
N ALA A 109 -9.07 16.11 -12.56
CA ALA A 109 -9.43 15.19 -11.49
C ALA A 109 -8.19 14.49 -10.88
N ALA A 110 -7.24 14.06 -11.72
CA ALA A 110 -5.98 13.49 -11.27
C ALA A 110 -5.16 14.52 -10.46
N GLY A 111 -5.06 15.76 -10.94
CA GLY A 111 -4.38 16.84 -10.22
C GLY A 111 -5.02 17.16 -8.87
N GLN A 112 -6.36 17.21 -8.80
CA GLN A 112 -7.08 17.39 -7.54
C GLN A 112 -6.84 16.25 -6.56
N ALA A 113 -6.82 15.00 -7.04
CA ALA A 113 -6.50 13.84 -6.21
C ALA A 113 -5.09 13.92 -5.61
N LEU A 114 -4.10 14.38 -6.39
CA LEU A 114 -2.74 14.61 -5.90
C LEU A 114 -2.70 15.68 -4.80
N TRP A 115 -3.41 16.80 -4.98
CA TRP A 115 -3.50 17.85 -3.96
C TRP A 115 -4.17 17.36 -2.67
N ILE A 116 -5.24 16.57 -2.79
CA ILE A 116 -5.91 15.96 -1.63
C ILE A 116 -4.96 14.99 -0.93
N GLY A 117 -4.25 14.15 -1.69
CA GLY A 117 -3.27 13.21 -1.15
C GLY A 117 -2.17 13.92 -0.38
N LEU A 118 -1.59 14.98 -0.95
CA LEU A 118 -0.55 15.79 -0.31
C LEU A 118 -1.06 16.49 0.96
N PHE A 119 -2.28 17.02 0.92
CA PHE A 119 -2.89 17.65 2.09
C PHE A 119 -3.11 16.64 3.22
N VAL A 120 -3.70 15.49 2.90
CA VAL A 120 -3.97 14.41 3.87
C VAL A 120 -2.67 13.87 4.45
N SER A 121 -1.67 13.58 3.62
CA SER A 121 -0.37 13.07 4.08
C SER A 121 0.34 14.09 4.98
N SER A 122 0.31 15.38 4.62
CA SER A 122 0.89 16.45 5.43
C SER A 122 0.20 16.57 6.78
N VAL A 123 -1.14 16.55 6.81
CA VAL A 123 -1.91 16.61 8.07
C VAL A 123 -1.60 15.41 8.96
N VAL A 124 -1.61 14.21 8.38
CA VAL A 124 -1.31 12.97 9.10
C VAL A 124 0.13 12.97 9.63
N GLY A 125 1.10 13.38 8.81
CA GLY A 125 2.51 13.46 9.22
C GLY A 125 2.73 14.48 10.33
N VAL A 126 2.12 15.68 10.24
CA VAL A 126 2.22 16.71 11.28
C VAL A 126 1.61 16.21 12.58
N LEU A 127 0.38 15.70 12.53
CA LEU A 127 -0.32 15.22 13.72
C LEU A 127 0.41 14.02 14.34
N GLY A 128 0.85 13.08 13.51
CA GLY A 128 1.59 11.91 13.95
C GLY A 128 2.93 12.26 14.60
N PHE A 129 3.64 13.26 14.08
CA PHE A 129 4.89 13.72 14.66
C PHE A 129 4.70 14.41 16.03
N PHE A 130 3.73 15.33 16.14
CA PHE A 130 3.51 16.06 17.39
C PHE A 130 2.78 15.25 18.47
N TYR A 131 1.95 14.28 18.08
CA TYR A 131 1.08 13.51 18.99
C TYR A 131 1.40 12.01 19.03
N ALA A 132 2.61 11.59 18.63
CA ALA A 132 3.03 10.18 18.63
C ALA A 132 2.80 9.47 19.96
N ASP A 133 3.14 10.11 21.08
CA ASP A 133 2.94 9.63 22.45
C ASP A 133 1.46 9.36 22.76
N ARG A 134 0.59 10.31 22.40
CA ARG A 134 -0.86 10.19 22.60
C ARG A 134 -1.48 9.13 21.72
N ILE A 135 -1.00 8.99 20.49
CA ILE A 135 -1.45 7.95 19.56
C ILE A 135 -1.13 6.58 20.15
N LEU A 136 0.11 6.37 20.63
CA LEU A 136 0.50 5.13 21.30
C LEU A 136 -0.35 4.87 22.56
N ALA A 137 -0.58 5.88 23.39
CA ALA A 137 -1.44 5.78 24.57
C ALA A 137 -2.88 5.38 24.21
N LEU A 138 -3.46 5.99 23.16
CA LEU A 138 -4.79 5.65 22.66
C LEU A 138 -4.87 4.21 22.14
N MET A 139 -3.76 3.68 21.62
CA MET A 139 -3.67 2.29 21.20
C MET A 139 -3.45 1.30 22.35
N GLY A 140 -3.31 1.78 23.59
CA GLY A 140 -3.13 0.94 24.77
C GLY A 140 -1.68 0.60 25.08
N ALA A 141 -0.71 1.39 24.58
CA ALA A 141 0.68 1.25 24.98
C ALA A 141 0.85 1.55 26.49
N SER A 142 1.73 0.81 27.16
CA SER A 142 2.15 1.11 28.52
C SER A 142 3.13 2.28 28.54
N ASP A 143 3.33 2.91 29.71
CA ASP A 143 4.24 4.05 29.86
C ASP A 143 5.68 3.73 29.38
N ASN A 144 6.13 2.49 29.58
CA ASN A 144 7.46 2.05 29.13
C ASN A 144 7.56 1.95 27.60
N VAL A 145 6.50 1.44 26.94
CA VAL A 145 6.41 1.36 25.48
C VAL A 145 6.32 2.75 24.87
N ILE A 146 5.60 3.68 25.50
CA ILE A 146 5.54 5.08 25.06
C ILE A 146 6.92 5.72 25.16
N ALA A 147 7.58 5.62 26.31
CA ALA A 147 8.88 6.24 26.55
C ALA A 147 9.99 5.75 25.61
N THR A 148 9.96 4.46 25.26
CA THR A 148 10.96 3.84 24.36
C THR A 148 10.56 3.94 22.89
N GLY A 149 9.27 3.98 22.59
CA GLY A 149 8.71 3.89 21.24
C GLY A 149 8.34 5.21 20.58
N GLU A 150 8.18 6.29 21.35
CA GLU A 150 7.78 7.62 20.83
C GLU A 150 8.66 8.08 19.66
N THR A 151 9.98 7.89 19.78
CA THR A 151 10.93 8.31 18.72
C THR A 151 10.71 7.52 17.44
N TYR A 152 10.52 6.21 17.53
CA TYR A 152 10.24 5.36 16.38
C TYR A 152 8.93 5.78 15.70
N THR A 153 7.86 5.96 16.48
CA THR A 153 6.56 6.36 15.96
C THR A 153 6.62 7.74 15.30
N ARG A 154 7.35 8.70 15.88
CA ARG A 154 7.60 10.01 15.24
C ARG A 154 8.31 9.89 13.90
N ILE A 155 9.35 9.06 13.82
CA ILE A 155 10.10 8.85 12.59
C ILE A 155 9.19 8.26 11.51
N MET A 156 8.40 7.24 11.86
CA MET A 156 7.43 6.62 10.95
C MET A 156 6.43 7.64 10.38
N PHE A 157 5.84 8.49 11.23
CA PHE A 157 4.92 9.54 10.76
C PHE A 157 5.62 10.64 9.96
N SER A 158 6.88 10.95 10.28
CA SER A 158 7.64 11.96 9.56
C SER A 158 8.03 11.53 8.13
N GLY A 159 7.95 10.24 7.81
CA GLY A 159 8.13 9.73 6.45
C GLY A 159 7.16 10.33 5.42
N ALA A 160 6.03 10.90 5.87
CA ALA A 160 5.14 11.67 5.00
C ALA A 160 5.80 12.94 4.41
N PHE A 161 6.93 13.40 4.97
CA PHE A 161 7.68 14.58 4.52
C PHE A 161 8.94 14.27 3.71
N SER A 162 9.30 12.98 3.57
CA SER A 162 10.46 12.51 2.78
C SER A 162 10.05 12.00 1.41
#